data_AF-A0AAU0THS0-F1
#
_entry.id   AF-A0AAU0THS0-F1
#
_cell.length_a   1.000
_cell.length_b   1.000
_cell.length_c   1.000
_cell.angle_alpha   90.00
_cell.angle_beta   90.00
_cell.angle_gamma   90.00
#
_symmetry.space_group_name_H-M   'P 1'
#
loop_
_entity.id
_entity.type
_entity.pdbx_description
1 polymer ?
#
loop_
_entity_poly.entity_id
_entity_poly.type
_entity_poly.pdbx_seq_one_letter_code
_entity_poly.pdbx_strand_id
1 'polypeptide(L)'
;MTQPLFDFDLKRVSRPHYITGKAAINFPHPGSTTGGWHFLSYFDRESGVAKVSLAGIHYPDTTSFFSDEGIVDVTEHMARLGWSVEGRQLYMADHYRATADMIAKWTLSESEHCNVVINEWFPSPSEKQRLLEILEAAKPKLFKVGRLHKVEAWISSQ
;
A
#
# COMPACT_ATOMS: atom_id res chain seq x y z
N MET A 1 -25.03 -5.05 -19.97
CA MET A 1 -23.71 -4.45 -19.69
C MET A 1 -23.39 -4.75 -18.23
N THR A 2 -22.39 -5.58 -17.98
CA THR A 2 -21.93 -5.92 -16.62
C THR A 2 -21.23 -4.70 -16.01
N GLN A 3 -21.77 -4.18 -14.90
CA GLN A 3 -21.13 -3.11 -14.14
C GLN A 3 -19.70 -3.51 -13.74
N PRO A 4 -18.72 -2.61 -13.83
CA PRO A 4 -17.38 -2.88 -13.35
C PRO A 4 -17.38 -3.06 -11.82
N LEU A 5 -16.77 -4.13 -11.33
CA LEU A 5 -16.86 -4.67 -9.96
C LEU A 5 -16.07 -3.91 -8.87
N PHE A 6 -15.80 -2.61 -9.03
CA PHE A 6 -14.76 -1.95 -8.23
C PHE A 6 -15.21 -1.42 -6.85
N ASP A 7 -16.51 -1.35 -6.55
CA ASP A 7 -17.04 -1.10 -5.19
C ASP A 7 -17.18 -2.37 -4.33
N PHE A 8 -16.97 -3.56 -4.90
CA PHE A 8 -17.09 -4.80 -4.14
C PHE A 8 -15.99 -4.93 -3.09
N ASP A 9 -14.78 -4.46 -3.40
CA ASP A 9 -13.63 -4.67 -2.52
C ASP A 9 -13.68 -3.81 -1.26
N LEU A 10 -14.31 -2.63 -1.30
CA LEU A 10 -14.56 -1.86 -0.07
C LEU A 10 -15.38 -2.65 0.95
N LYS A 11 -16.29 -3.53 0.50
CA LYS A 11 -17.08 -4.41 1.37
C LYS A 11 -16.27 -5.57 1.96
N ARG A 12 -15.06 -5.80 1.48
CA ARG A 12 -14.14 -6.85 1.96
C ARG A 12 -13.05 -6.31 2.86
N VAL A 13 -12.93 -4.98 2.93
CA VAL A 13 -11.95 -4.32 3.80
C VAL A 13 -12.18 -4.77 5.24
N SER A 14 -11.08 -5.14 5.86
CA SER A 14 -10.96 -5.48 7.28
C SER A 14 -9.50 -5.23 7.67
N ARG A 15 -9.18 -5.30 8.96
CA ARG A 15 -7.80 -5.04 9.40
C ARG A 15 -6.76 -5.97 8.76
N PRO A 16 -7.01 -7.29 8.58
CA PRO A 16 -6.10 -8.17 7.83
C PRO A 16 -6.13 -7.97 6.30
N HIS A 17 -7.24 -7.46 5.76
CA HIS A 17 -7.43 -7.19 4.33
C HIS A 17 -7.59 -5.69 4.09
N TYR A 18 -6.61 -4.91 4.56
CA TYR A 18 -6.59 -3.46 4.44
C TYR A 18 -6.28 -3.02 3.00
N ILE A 19 -6.68 -1.80 2.65
CA ILE A 19 -6.38 -1.19 1.35
C ILE A 19 -4.89 -0.87 1.26
N THR A 20 -4.22 -1.30 0.19
CA THR A 20 -2.76 -1.13 0.02
C THR A 20 -2.35 -0.80 -1.42
N GLY A 21 -1.06 -0.65 -1.64
CA GLY A 21 -0.43 -0.44 -2.94
C GLY A 21 -0.72 0.92 -3.54
N LYS A 22 -0.93 0.96 -4.85
CA LYS A 22 -1.10 2.22 -5.58
C LYS A 22 -2.33 3.04 -5.14
N ALA A 23 -3.39 2.40 -4.65
CA ALA A 23 -4.52 3.12 -4.09
C ALA A 23 -4.11 3.85 -2.80
N ALA A 24 -3.49 3.14 -1.86
CA ALA A 24 -3.08 3.69 -0.58
C ALA A 24 -1.99 4.77 -0.69
N ILE A 25 -0.96 4.59 -1.52
CA ILE A 25 0.09 5.62 -1.74
C ILE A 25 -0.47 6.89 -2.43
N ASN A 26 -1.65 6.82 -3.05
CA ASN A 26 -2.29 7.97 -3.67
C ASN A 26 -3.42 8.54 -2.82
N PHE A 27 -3.66 8.02 -1.62
CA PHE A 27 -4.69 8.53 -0.72
C PHE A 27 -4.08 9.57 0.23
N PRO A 28 -4.70 10.76 0.43
CA PRO A 28 -4.11 11.79 1.29
C PRO A 28 -3.85 11.30 2.72
N HIS A 29 -2.60 11.39 3.17
CA HIS A 29 -2.23 11.12 4.55
C HIS A 29 -1.85 12.42 5.27
N PRO A 30 -2.57 12.84 6.33
CA PRO A 30 -2.27 14.08 7.04
C PRO A 30 -0.82 14.15 7.51
N GLY A 31 -0.15 15.27 7.23
CA GLY A 31 1.24 15.49 7.64
C GLY A 31 2.29 14.75 6.81
N SER A 32 1.91 14.08 5.71
CA SER A 32 2.87 13.51 4.75
C SER A 32 2.91 14.33 3.46
N THR A 33 4.12 14.50 2.92
CA THR A 33 4.35 15.08 1.58
C THR A 33 4.58 14.03 0.50
N THR A 34 4.47 12.75 0.86
CA THR A 34 4.63 11.64 -0.07
C THR A 34 3.30 11.31 -0.72
N GLY A 35 3.33 10.70 -1.91
CA GLY A 35 2.11 10.16 -2.50
C GLY A 35 1.18 11.19 -3.14
N GLY A 36 -0.05 10.74 -3.41
CA GLY A 36 -1.18 11.59 -3.78
C GLY A 36 -1.26 12.05 -5.25
N TRP A 37 -0.21 11.89 -6.05
CA TRP A 37 -0.15 12.43 -7.43
C TRP A 37 -1.28 11.94 -8.35
N HIS A 38 -1.81 10.75 -8.09
CA HIS A 38 -2.84 10.12 -8.91
C HIS A 38 -4.13 9.87 -8.13
N PHE A 39 -4.46 10.66 -7.10
CA PHE A 39 -5.66 10.46 -6.27
C PHE A 39 -6.92 10.19 -7.11
N LEU A 40 -7.25 11.06 -8.07
CA LEU A 40 -8.44 10.92 -8.92
C LEU A 40 -8.41 9.69 -9.83
N SER A 41 -7.27 9.05 -10.06
CA SER A 41 -7.20 7.79 -10.82
C SER A 41 -7.70 6.59 -10.01
N TYR A 42 -7.69 6.71 -8.68
CA TYR A 42 -8.06 5.65 -7.72
C TYR A 42 -9.34 5.97 -6.95
N PHE A 43 -9.58 7.23 -6.64
CA PHE A 43 -10.73 7.71 -5.88
C PHE A 43 -11.40 8.84 -6.66
N ASP A 44 -12.25 8.47 -7.61
CA ASP A 44 -13.06 9.41 -8.37
C ASP A 44 -14.51 9.31 -7.90
N ARG A 45 -14.92 10.30 -7.12
CA ARG A 45 -16.28 10.37 -6.59
C ARG A 45 -17.31 10.66 -7.69
N GLU A 46 -16.96 11.43 -8.71
CA GLU A 46 -17.89 11.82 -9.77
C GLU A 46 -18.27 10.63 -10.65
N SER A 47 -17.29 9.80 -10.99
CA SER A 47 -17.54 8.54 -11.71
C SER A 47 -17.97 7.37 -10.81
N GLY A 48 -17.95 7.54 -9.48
CA GLY A 48 -18.28 6.48 -8.53
C GLY A 48 -17.24 5.35 -8.53
N VAL A 49 -15.98 5.68 -8.84
CA VAL A 49 -14.90 4.69 -8.98
C VAL A 49 -13.93 4.75 -7.79
N ALA A 50 -13.91 3.67 -7.00
CA ALA A 50 -12.85 3.37 -6.04
C ALA A 50 -12.04 2.15 -6.50
N LYS A 51 -10.82 2.36 -7.02
CA LYS A 51 -9.94 1.26 -7.48
C LYS A 51 -9.00 0.83 -6.36
N VAL A 52 -9.49 0.04 -5.42
CA VAL A 52 -8.68 -0.42 -4.29
C VAL A 52 -8.06 -1.79 -4.54
N SER A 53 -6.88 -2.02 -3.95
CA SER A 53 -6.26 -3.34 -3.84
C SER A 53 -6.14 -3.71 -2.37
N LEU A 54 -6.32 -4.98 -2.04
CA LEU A 54 -6.37 -5.43 -0.64
C LEU A 54 -5.22 -6.39 -0.35
N ALA A 55 -4.63 -6.25 0.84
CA ALA A 55 -3.67 -7.21 1.38
C ALA A 55 -4.31 -8.60 1.55
N GLY A 56 -3.55 -9.66 1.26
CA GLY A 56 -4.02 -11.06 1.30
C GLY A 56 -5.04 -11.44 0.21
N ILE A 57 -5.40 -10.54 -0.70
CA ILE A 57 -6.36 -10.80 -1.79
C ILE A 57 -5.76 -10.43 -3.15
N HIS A 58 -5.38 -9.16 -3.33
CA HIS A 58 -4.74 -8.65 -4.57
C HIS A 58 -3.23 -8.50 -4.41
N TYR A 59 -2.80 -8.34 -3.16
CA TYR A 59 -1.41 -8.34 -2.71
C TYR A 59 -1.19 -9.56 -1.82
N PRO A 60 0.05 -10.05 -1.68
CA PRO A 60 0.40 -11.03 -0.67
C PRO A 60 -0.03 -10.55 0.73
N ASP A 61 -0.27 -11.48 1.63
CA ASP A 61 -0.32 -11.15 3.05
C ASP A 61 1.11 -10.85 3.52
N THR A 62 1.35 -9.59 3.92
CA THR A 62 2.65 -9.11 4.38
C THR A 62 2.73 -8.94 5.89
N THR A 63 1.70 -9.36 6.63
CA THR A 63 1.65 -9.28 8.11
C THR A 63 2.84 -10.02 8.71
N SER A 64 3.24 -11.14 8.11
CA SER A 64 4.44 -11.83 8.56
C SER A 64 5.66 -10.93 8.44
N PHE A 65 5.82 -10.08 7.43
CA PHE A 65 6.99 -9.21 7.27
C PHE A 65 6.95 -7.99 8.17
N PHE A 66 5.83 -7.26 8.18
CA PHE A 66 5.72 -5.91 8.72
C PHE A 66 4.77 -5.79 9.93
N SER A 67 4.24 -6.90 10.45
CA SER A 67 3.21 -6.87 11.49
C SER A 67 2.01 -5.99 11.06
N ASP A 68 1.41 -5.27 12.00
CA ASP A 68 0.37 -4.28 11.75
C ASP A 68 0.91 -2.85 11.51
N GLU A 69 2.23 -2.68 11.40
CA GLU A 69 2.83 -1.35 11.28
C GLU A 69 2.35 -0.63 10.01
N GLY A 70 1.94 0.63 10.17
CA GLY A 70 1.41 1.48 9.10
C GLY A 70 0.00 1.12 8.65
N ILE A 71 -0.72 0.19 9.29
CA ILE A 71 -2.16 -0.02 9.04
C ILE A 71 -2.96 0.98 9.87
N VAL A 72 -3.72 1.85 9.20
CA VAL A 72 -4.50 2.93 9.81
C VAL A 72 -6.00 2.76 9.58
N ASP A 73 -6.80 3.16 10.58
CA ASP A 73 -8.25 3.32 10.41
C ASP A 73 -8.51 4.61 9.61
N VAL A 74 -9.18 4.47 8.47
CA VAL A 74 -9.52 5.58 7.56
C VAL A 74 -11.03 5.76 7.42
N THR A 75 -11.83 5.12 8.29
CA THR A 75 -13.30 5.08 8.21
C THR A 75 -13.88 6.48 8.06
N GLU A 76 -13.54 7.40 8.96
CA GLU A 76 -14.05 8.76 8.91
C GLU A 76 -13.52 9.56 7.71
N HIS A 77 -12.25 9.35 7.33
CA HIS A 77 -11.65 10.08 6.21
C HIS A 77 -12.30 9.67 4.88
N MET A 78 -12.47 8.37 4.67
CA MET A 78 -13.18 7.81 3.53
C MET A 78 -14.63 8.29 3.50
N ALA A 79 -15.34 8.27 4.64
CA ALA A 79 -16.71 8.74 4.74
C ALA A 79 -16.85 10.23 4.36
N ARG A 80 -15.93 11.10 4.83
CA ARG A 80 -15.91 12.53 4.45
C ARG A 80 -15.72 12.73 2.94
N LEU A 81 -15.01 11.82 2.28
CA LEU A 81 -14.80 11.83 0.83
C LEU A 81 -15.94 11.15 0.05
N GLY A 82 -16.98 10.66 0.72
CA GLY A 82 -18.15 10.02 0.11
C GLY A 82 -18.05 8.49 0.01
N TRP A 83 -17.00 7.89 0.56
CA TRP A 83 -16.77 6.44 0.55
C TRP A 83 -17.09 5.86 1.92
N SER A 84 -18.34 5.47 2.14
CA SER A 84 -18.77 4.81 3.38
C SER A 84 -19.33 3.42 3.09
N VAL A 85 -19.06 2.49 4.00
CA VAL A 85 -19.64 1.14 3.99
C VAL A 85 -20.37 0.96 5.30
N GLU A 86 -21.68 0.75 5.22
CA GLU A 86 -22.54 0.66 6.40
C GLU A 86 -22.06 -0.42 7.38
N GLY A 87 -21.96 -0.05 8.66
CA GLY A 87 -21.59 -0.96 9.75
C GLY A 87 -20.15 -1.47 9.72
N ARG A 88 -19.24 -0.85 8.95
CA ARG A 88 -17.88 -1.38 8.74
C ARG A 88 -16.81 -0.30 8.91
N GLN A 89 -15.74 -0.67 9.63
CA GLN A 89 -14.49 0.10 9.65
C GLN A 89 -13.66 -0.19 8.40
N LEU A 90 -13.08 0.86 7.84
CA LEU A 90 -12.16 0.78 6.71
C LEU A 90 -10.73 0.97 7.19
N TYR A 91 -9.85 0.08 6.76
CA TYR A 91 -8.43 0.11 7.06
C TYR A 91 -7.63 0.28 5.78
N MET A 92 -6.54 1.05 5.87
CA MET A 92 -5.65 1.34 4.75
C MET A 92 -4.21 1.38 5.25
N ALA A 93 -3.26 1.05 4.38
CA ALA A 93 -1.86 1.31 4.63
C ALA A 93 -1.57 2.81 4.56
N ASP A 94 -0.72 3.32 5.45
CA ASP A 94 -0.02 4.57 5.21
C ASP A 94 0.93 4.43 4.01
N HIS A 95 1.55 5.54 3.60
CA HIS A 95 2.40 5.57 2.41
C HIS A 95 3.61 4.63 2.52
N TYR A 96 4.16 4.46 3.72
CA TYR A 96 5.31 3.60 3.96
C TYR A 96 4.92 2.13 3.86
N ARG A 97 3.84 1.72 4.53
CA ARG A 97 3.32 0.35 4.46
C ARG A 97 2.83 0.00 3.06
N ALA A 98 2.18 0.94 2.37
CA ALA A 98 1.72 0.73 1.00
C ALA A 98 2.90 0.46 0.05
N THR A 99 3.98 1.22 0.21
CA THR A 99 5.21 1.05 -0.57
C THR A 99 5.92 -0.26 -0.20
N ALA A 100 6.01 -0.58 1.09
CA ALA A 100 6.59 -1.84 1.57
C ALA A 100 5.82 -3.06 1.02
N ASP A 101 4.49 -3.00 0.95
CA ASP A 101 3.67 -4.06 0.36
C ASP A 101 3.90 -4.20 -1.15
N MET A 102 4.13 -3.10 -1.86
CA MET A 102 4.51 -3.12 -3.28
C MET A 102 5.87 -3.77 -3.51
N ILE A 103 6.85 -3.41 -2.68
CA ILE A 103 8.19 -4.01 -2.72
C ILE A 103 8.08 -5.50 -2.40
N ALA A 104 7.37 -5.88 -1.34
CA ALA A 104 7.18 -7.29 -0.97
C ALA A 104 6.50 -8.08 -2.10
N LYS A 105 5.45 -7.55 -2.71
CA LYS A 105 4.80 -8.18 -3.88
C LYS A 105 5.77 -8.40 -5.03
N TRP A 106 6.59 -7.41 -5.36
CA TRP A 106 7.61 -7.54 -6.40
C TRP A 106 8.71 -8.53 -6.00
N THR A 107 9.22 -8.45 -4.79
CA THR A 107 10.29 -9.31 -4.24
C THR A 107 9.89 -10.78 -4.23
N LEU A 108 8.63 -11.09 -3.92
CA LEU A 108 8.09 -12.45 -3.91
C LEU A 108 7.76 -12.98 -5.33
N SER A 109 7.72 -12.11 -6.34
CA SER A 109 7.49 -12.48 -7.73
C SER A 109 8.79 -12.78 -8.49
N GLU A 110 8.68 -13.33 -9.70
CA GLU A 110 9.81 -13.51 -10.62
C GLU A 110 10.15 -12.26 -11.45
N SER A 111 9.38 -11.16 -11.32
CA SER A 111 9.62 -9.95 -12.12
C SER A 111 10.96 -9.29 -11.78
N GLU A 112 11.74 -8.90 -12.78
CA GLU A 112 12.99 -8.16 -12.60
C GLU A 112 12.74 -6.66 -12.33
N HIS A 113 11.58 -6.13 -12.72
CA HIS A 113 11.28 -4.70 -12.64
C HIS A 113 10.39 -4.35 -11.45
N CYS A 114 10.91 -3.51 -10.55
CA CYS A 114 10.15 -2.89 -9.48
C CYS A 114 9.65 -1.52 -9.93
N ASN A 115 8.34 -1.27 -9.80
CA ASN A 115 7.71 0.00 -10.19
C ASN A 115 7.68 1.05 -9.07
N VAL A 116 8.46 0.84 -8.01
CA VAL A 116 8.64 1.76 -6.89
C VAL A 116 9.83 2.67 -7.19
N VAL A 117 9.63 3.97 -7.05
CA VAL A 117 10.65 5.00 -7.29
C VAL A 117 10.84 5.78 -6.00
N ILE A 118 11.72 5.31 -5.11
CA ILE A 118 11.85 5.86 -3.74
C ILE A 118 12.15 7.36 -3.77
N ASN A 119 13.09 7.79 -4.61
CA ASN A 119 13.53 9.19 -4.67
C ASN A 119 12.43 10.16 -5.09
N GLU A 120 11.50 9.70 -5.93
CA GLU A 120 10.35 10.48 -6.34
C GLU A 120 9.27 10.45 -5.25
N TRP A 121 9.05 9.28 -4.64
CA TRP A 121 7.90 9.12 -3.76
C TRP A 121 8.13 9.64 -2.34
N PHE A 122 9.37 9.56 -1.86
CA PHE A 122 9.82 9.96 -0.54
C PHE A 122 10.95 10.98 -0.72
N PRO A 123 10.66 12.26 -1.02
CA PRO A 123 11.68 13.22 -1.42
C PRO A 123 12.61 13.62 -0.27
N SER A 124 12.14 13.64 0.98
CA SER A 124 13.01 14.02 2.10
C SER A 124 13.87 12.86 2.62
N PRO A 125 15.09 13.11 3.12
CA PRO A 125 15.95 12.07 3.70
C PRO A 125 15.30 11.30 4.85
N SER A 126 14.53 11.97 5.71
CA SER A 126 13.84 11.34 6.84
C SER A 126 12.71 10.41 6.39
N GLU A 127 11.97 10.78 5.35
CA GLU A 127 10.95 9.91 4.74
C GLU A 127 11.59 8.66 4.12
N LYS A 128 12.71 8.80 3.38
CA LYS A 128 13.43 7.64 2.83
C LYS A 128 13.95 6.72 3.93
N GLN A 129 14.58 7.29 4.95
CA GLN A 129 15.13 6.54 6.07
C GLN A 129 14.05 5.71 6.77
N ARG A 130 12.87 6.30 7.01
CA ARG A 130 11.73 5.58 7.60
C ARG A 130 11.26 4.40 6.75
N LEU A 131 11.20 4.56 5.42
CA LEU A 131 10.86 3.44 4.53
C LEU A 131 11.92 2.32 4.63
N LEU A 132 13.20 2.69 4.64
CA LEU A 132 14.30 1.73 4.73
C LEU A 132 14.29 0.95 6.05
N GLU A 133 13.93 1.59 7.17
CA GLU A 133 13.79 0.93 8.48
C GLU A 133 12.71 -0.18 8.46
N ILE A 134 11.57 0.07 7.82
CA ILE A 134 10.51 -0.94 7.65
C ILE A 134 11.01 -2.11 6.80
N LEU A 135 11.75 -1.85 5.72
CA LEU A 135 12.34 -2.90 4.88
C LEU A 135 13.40 -3.69 5.63
N GLU A 136 14.19 -3.03 6.48
CA GLU A 136 15.22 -3.67 7.30
C GLU A 136 14.62 -4.67 8.28
N ALA A 137 13.52 -4.30 8.94
CA ALA A 137 12.79 -5.17 9.84
C ALA A 137 12.27 -6.46 9.15
N ALA A 138 12.03 -6.42 7.84
CA ALA A 138 11.58 -7.57 7.06
C ALA A 138 12.70 -8.51 6.60
N LYS A 139 13.97 -8.06 6.59
CA LYS A 139 15.11 -8.84 6.07
C LYS A 139 15.23 -10.25 6.65
N PRO A 140 15.11 -10.51 7.96
CA PRO A 140 15.23 -11.86 8.49
C PRO A 140 14.19 -12.84 7.90
N LYS A 141 13.01 -12.34 7.55
CA LYS A 141 11.93 -13.14 6.98
C LYS A 141 12.08 -13.29 5.46
N LEU A 142 12.56 -12.24 4.78
CA LEU A 142 12.94 -12.31 3.36
C LEU A 142 14.10 -13.28 3.11
N PHE A 143 15.05 -13.37 4.04
CA PHE A 143 16.13 -14.35 4.02
C PHE A 143 15.59 -15.78 4.07
N LYS A 144 14.68 -16.05 5.02
CA LYS A 144 14.06 -17.38 5.18
C LYS A 144 13.32 -17.87 3.93
N VAL A 145 12.77 -16.96 3.13
CA VAL A 145 12.07 -17.30 1.88
C VAL A 145 12.97 -17.16 0.63
N GLY A 146 14.28 -16.95 0.80
CA GLY A 146 15.25 -16.91 -0.29
C GLY A 146 15.17 -15.67 -1.19
N ARG A 147 14.55 -14.57 -0.73
CA ARG A 147 14.35 -13.35 -1.53
C ARG A 147 15.12 -12.13 -1.06
N LEU A 148 15.93 -12.26 0.02
CA LEU A 148 16.69 -11.14 0.58
C LEU A 148 17.60 -10.46 -0.46
N HIS A 149 18.41 -11.23 -1.18
CA HIS A 149 19.37 -10.70 -2.16
C HIS A 149 18.70 -9.81 -3.22
N LYS A 150 17.48 -10.17 -3.64
CA LYS A 150 16.72 -9.39 -4.63
C LYS A 150 16.36 -8.00 -4.09
N VAL A 151 15.90 -7.92 -2.84
CA VAL A 151 15.55 -6.63 -2.24
C VAL A 151 16.80 -5.78 -1.97
N GLU A 152 17.89 -6.39 -1.51
CA GLU A 152 19.13 -5.67 -1.20
C GLU A 152 19.77 -5.08 -2.46
N ALA A 153 19.85 -5.86 -3.54
CA ALA A 153 20.36 -5.38 -4.82
C ALA A 153 19.54 -4.19 -5.35
N TRP A 154 18.21 -4.22 -5.18
CA TRP A 154 17.35 -3.11 -5.59
C TRP A 154 17.51 -1.89 -4.69
N ILE A 155 17.61 -2.06 -3.37
CA ILE A 155 17.86 -0.95 -2.43
C ILE A 155 19.20 -0.26 -2.77
N SER A 156 20.25 -1.03 -3.07
CA SER A 156 21.55 -0.49 -3.46
C SER A 156 21.55 0.24 -4.81
N SER A 157 20.51 0.06 -5.63
CA SER A 157 20.37 0.75 -6.91
C SER A 157 19.47 1.99 -6.86
N GLN A 158 18.93 2.34 -5.68
CA GLN A 158 18.04 3.51 -5.51
C GLN A 158 18.80 4.81 -5.34
#